data_AF-A0A5B9VWB2-F1
#
_entry.id   AF-A0A5B9VWB2-F1
#
_cell.length_a   1.000
_cell.length_b   1.000
_cell.length_c   1.000
_cell.angle_alpha   90.00
_cell.angle_beta   90.00
_cell.angle_gamma   90.00
#
_symmetry.space_group_name_H-M   'P 1'
#
loop_
_entity.id
_entity.type
_entity.pdbx_description
1 polymer ?
#
loop_
_entity_poly.entity_id
_entity_poly.type
_entity_poly.pdbx_seq_one_letter_code
_entity_poly.pdbx_strand_id
1 'polypeptide(L)'
;MLRTLGGEPDDGPAALRRARGAVLAMFAVDGLGFGPWAAHLPEFKASLGLSDGGLSVPLFATVMGSLAAMPVAGRLIPRAGSRRVLLAAAFLYSAIVPLIALAVAVGGGLPLFTAVAFFYGAIKGTIDVAANAQAVGVERASSSPILSSCHGCWSLGSLAGAGGAALALRLGSPPLLTMGLAGLVLAALTVASAPHLRADDRAEASGGAGMTEAPRGSVWPTGRLLPLGVLAFLGLFCEGSVADWSAVYLAGPVGVSAASAALGFTAYMTAMTLTRFLGDRLVGRLGPAAVLRGGGLLVAAGLGGALAARSLPAAMVGFGLVGVGLANAVPVIFRSAGSGHDPGGAIASVSTIGYLGFLAGPPAIGVLAEAVGLPVALLLVVAFGLAIAVAAGAALGRGERRGGVPAPALSS
;
A
#
# COMPACT_ATOMS: atom_id res chain seq x y z
N MET A 1 -20.98 11.15 44.19
CA MET A 1 -21.50 10.19 43.18
C MET A 1 -20.89 10.54 41.83
N LEU A 2 -19.59 10.28 41.67
CA LEU A 2 -18.81 10.61 40.48
C LEU A 2 -18.85 9.40 39.54
N ARG A 3 -19.51 9.56 38.38
CA ARG A 3 -19.41 8.60 37.28
C ARG A 3 -17.95 8.52 36.85
N THR A 4 -17.36 7.35 37.01
CA THR A 4 -16.12 6.94 36.38
C THR A 4 -16.25 7.14 34.86
N LEU A 5 -15.55 8.14 34.32
CA LEU A 5 -15.40 8.39 32.88
C LEU A 5 -14.41 7.39 32.25
N GLY A 6 -14.73 6.11 32.41
CA GLY A 6 -14.07 4.97 31.79
C GLY A 6 -15.15 3.96 31.45
N GLY A 7 -16.04 4.31 30.52
CA GLY A 7 -16.99 3.34 29.98
C GLY A 7 -16.22 2.33 29.15
N GLU A 8 -16.44 1.05 29.42
CA GLU A 8 -15.98 -0.03 28.52
C GLU A 8 -16.48 0.24 27.10
N PRO A 9 -15.73 -0.17 26.07
CA PRO A 9 -16.18 -0.05 24.69
C PRO A 9 -17.56 -0.68 24.52
N ASP A 10 -18.47 0.04 23.86
CA ASP A 10 -19.72 -0.57 23.41
C ASP A 10 -19.40 -1.57 22.29
N ASP A 11 -19.29 -2.84 22.66
CA ASP A 11 -19.05 -3.97 21.78
C ASP A 11 -20.36 -4.61 21.28
N GLY A 12 -21.49 -3.91 21.41
CA GLY A 12 -22.75 -4.35 20.84
C GLY A 12 -22.64 -4.62 19.32
N PRO A 13 -23.39 -5.60 18.76
CA PRO A 13 -23.30 -5.95 17.34
C PRO A 13 -23.48 -4.76 16.38
N ALA A 14 -24.30 -3.78 16.75
CA ALA A 14 -24.49 -2.56 15.97
C ALA A 14 -23.28 -1.62 16.02
N ALA A 15 -22.62 -1.51 17.18
CA ALA A 15 -21.41 -0.70 17.35
C ALA A 15 -20.23 -1.32 16.60
N LEU A 16 -20.04 -2.65 16.66
CA LEU A 16 -19.02 -3.36 15.89
C LEU A 16 -19.21 -3.22 14.37
N ARG A 17 -20.44 -3.27 13.87
CA ARG A 17 -20.72 -3.00 12.45
C ARG A 17 -20.33 -1.58 12.04
N ARG A 18 -20.65 -0.57 12.88
CA ARG A 18 -20.26 0.83 12.63
C ARG A 18 -18.75 1.00 12.67
N ALA A 19 -18.07 0.40 13.65
CA ALA A 19 -16.61 0.43 13.77
C ALA A 19 -15.92 -0.22 12.57
N ARG A 20 -16.43 -1.37 12.11
CA ARG A 20 -15.95 -1.99 10.87
C ARG A 20 -16.11 -1.04 9.68
N GLY A 21 -17.28 -0.42 9.51
CA GLY A 21 -17.51 0.56 8.44
C GLY A 21 -16.55 1.76 8.52
N ALA A 22 -16.32 2.29 9.71
CA ALA A 22 -15.42 3.42 9.95
C ALA A 22 -13.96 3.08 9.62
N VAL A 23 -13.47 1.90 10.03
CA VAL A 23 -12.11 1.45 9.69
C VAL A 23 -11.95 1.28 8.18
N LEU A 24 -12.91 0.65 7.50
CA LEU A 24 -12.88 0.51 6.04
C LEU A 24 -12.86 1.88 5.34
N ALA A 25 -13.64 2.84 5.84
CA ALA A 25 -13.63 4.21 5.35
C ALA A 25 -12.26 4.90 5.56
N MET A 26 -11.60 4.67 6.70
CA MET A 26 -10.27 5.24 6.96
C MET A 26 -9.18 4.67 6.03
N PHE A 27 -9.26 3.40 5.65
CA PHE A 27 -8.39 2.86 4.60
C PHE A 27 -8.70 3.47 3.22
N ALA A 28 -9.97 3.69 2.91
CA ALA A 28 -10.37 4.39 1.69
C ALA A 28 -9.89 5.86 1.68
N VAL A 29 -9.87 6.54 2.83
CA VAL A 29 -9.31 7.90 2.99
C VAL A 29 -7.82 7.90 2.64
N ASP A 30 -7.02 6.97 3.16
CA ASP A 30 -5.60 6.88 2.80
C ASP A 30 -5.38 6.65 1.29
N GLY A 31 -6.17 5.75 0.69
CA GLY A 31 -6.13 5.52 -0.76
C GLY A 31 -6.54 6.77 -1.55
N LEU A 32 -7.65 7.41 -1.18
CA LEU A 32 -8.20 8.58 -1.87
C LEU A 32 -7.23 9.75 -1.92
N GLY A 33 -6.41 9.95 -0.88
CA GLY A 33 -5.35 10.97 -0.91
C GLY A 33 -4.10 10.55 -1.69
N PHE A 34 -3.83 9.25 -1.82
CA PHE A 34 -2.71 8.73 -2.62
C PHE A 34 -2.99 8.79 -4.13
N GLY A 35 -4.23 8.58 -4.56
CA GLY A 35 -4.59 8.62 -5.98
C GLY A 35 -4.19 9.92 -6.71
N PRO A 36 -4.58 11.11 -6.22
CA PRO A 36 -4.19 12.39 -6.82
C PRO A 36 -2.68 12.64 -6.78
N TRP A 37 -1.98 12.17 -5.74
CA TRP A 37 -0.51 12.22 -5.69
C TRP A 37 0.08 11.52 -6.91
N ALA A 38 -0.24 10.25 -7.12
CA ALA A 38 0.28 9.47 -8.24
C ALA A 38 -0.12 10.06 -9.61
N ALA A 39 -1.37 10.55 -9.74
CA ALA A 39 -1.87 11.11 -10.99
C ALA A 39 -1.17 12.42 -11.40
N HIS A 40 -0.79 13.27 -10.44
CA HIS A 40 -0.15 14.56 -10.71
C HIS A 40 1.39 14.53 -10.71
N LEU A 41 2.04 13.40 -10.36
CA LEU A 41 3.51 13.28 -10.42
C LEU A 41 4.12 13.77 -11.74
N PRO A 42 3.57 13.45 -12.94
CA PRO A 42 4.11 13.98 -14.19
C PRO A 42 4.08 15.50 -14.29
N GLU A 43 2.99 16.12 -13.82
CA GLU A 43 2.80 17.57 -13.87
C GLU A 43 3.70 18.28 -12.86
N PHE A 44 3.88 17.72 -11.66
CA PHE A 44 4.84 18.24 -10.68
C PHE A 44 6.28 18.13 -11.18
N LYS A 45 6.63 16.99 -11.79
CA LYS A 45 7.94 16.79 -12.41
C LYS A 45 8.20 17.85 -13.50
N ALA A 46 7.23 18.06 -14.39
CA ALA A 46 7.34 19.04 -15.47
C ALA A 46 7.41 20.49 -14.94
N SER A 47 6.54 20.85 -14.00
CA SER A 47 6.48 22.21 -13.42
C SER A 47 7.75 22.59 -12.66
N LEU A 48 8.43 21.62 -12.05
CA LEU A 48 9.69 21.82 -11.34
C LEU A 48 10.92 21.59 -12.21
N GLY A 49 10.76 21.21 -13.49
CA GLY A 49 11.87 20.94 -14.41
C GLY A 49 12.77 19.77 -13.96
N LEU A 50 12.21 18.75 -13.31
CA LEU A 50 12.97 17.65 -12.72
C LEU A 50 13.31 16.55 -13.74
N SER A 51 14.51 15.98 -13.63
CA SER A 51 14.84 14.68 -14.22
C SER A 51 14.14 13.54 -13.47
N ASP A 52 14.27 12.30 -13.95
CA ASP A 52 13.76 11.12 -13.20
C ASP A 52 14.50 10.97 -11.86
N GLY A 53 15.82 11.18 -11.82
CA GLY A 53 16.58 11.24 -10.58
C GLY A 53 16.16 12.40 -9.68
N GLY A 54 15.86 13.56 -10.25
CA GLY A 54 15.32 14.71 -9.52
C GLY A 54 13.98 14.41 -8.84
N LEU A 55 13.06 13.71 -9.51
CA LEU A 55 11.79 13.26 -8.93
C LEU A 55 11.99 12.16 -7.86
N SER A 56 13.06 11.38 -7.95
CA SER A 56 13.35 10.33 -6.96
C SER A 56 13.65 10.88 -5.56
N VAL A 57 14.14 12.12 -5.45
CA VAL A 57 14.45 12.78 -4.18
C VAL A 57 13.20 12.98 -3.31
N PRO A 58 12.12 13.64 -3.78
CA PRO A 58 10.89 13.75 -3.00
C PRO A 58 10.21 12.40 -2.78
N LEU A 59 10.26 11.46 -3.74
CA LEU A 59 9.77 10.09 -3.54
C LEU A 59 10.51 9.42 -2.37
N PHE A 60 11.84 9.53 -2.32
CA PHE A 60 12.65 9.03 -1.22
C PHE A 60 12.33 9.74 0.11
N ALA A 61 12.07 11.04 0.07
CA ALA A 61 11.66 11.78 1.25
C ALA A 61 10.33 11.26 1.84
N THR A 62 9.34 10.89 1.01
CA THR A 62 8.10 10.26 1.50
C THR A 62 8.39 8.96 2.26
N VAL A 63 9.35 8.16 1.78
CA VAL A 63 9.76 6.91 2.39
C VAL A 63 10.42 7.16 3.74
N MET A 64 11.39 8.08 3.77
CA MET A 64 12.11 8.42 4.99
C MET A 64 11.18 9.03 6.05
N GLY A 65 10.23 9.87 5.64
CA GLY A 65 9.20 10.40 6.52
C GLY A 65 8.36 9.29 7.15
N SER A 66 7.89 8.34 6.33
CA SER A 66 7.09 7.19 6.79
C SER A 66 7.86 6.35 7.81
N LEU A 67 9.11 5.98 7.48
CA LEU A 67 9.98 5.18 8.34
C LEU A 67 10.32 5.91 9.65
N ALA A 68 10.53 7.22 9.62
CA ALA A 68 10.78 8.01 10.83
C ALA A 68 9.54 8.09 11.74
N ALA A 69 8.34 8.17 11.15
CA ALA A 69 7.09 8.31 11.90
C ALA A 69 6.57 7.00 12.49
N MET A 70 6.81 5.86 11.86
CA MET A 70 6.29 4.55 12.31
C MET A 70 6.68 4.19 13.76
N PRO A 71 7.96 4.31 14.20
CA PRO A 71 8.33 4.08 15.60
C PRO A 71 7.69 5.08 16.57
N VAL A 72 7.47 6.33 16.12
CA VAL A 72 6.81 7.36 16.92
C VAL A 72 5.34 7.00 17.11
N ALA A 73 4.64 6.60 16.04
CA ALA A 73 3.27 6.12 16.10
C ALA A 73 3.13 4.90 17.03
N GLY A 74 4.03 3.92 16.93
CA GLY A 74 4.07 2.76 17.82
C GLY A 74 4.28 3.09 19.30
N ARG A 75 4.91 4.23 19.62
CA ARG A 75 5.03 4.74 21.00
C ARG A 75 3.84 5.59 21.42
N LEU A 76 3.19 6.30 20.49
CA LEU A 76 2.05 7.17 20.78
C LEU A 76 0.76 6.39 20.98
N ILE A 77 0.52 5.35 20.17
CA ILE A 77 -0.71 4.54 20.22
C ILE A 77 -0.96 3.97 21.61
N PRO A 78 0.03 3.39 22.33
CA PRO A 78 -0.21 2.88 23.67
C PRO A 78 -0.59 3.94 24.71
N ARG A 79 -0.19 5.20 24.50
CA ARG A 79 -0.40 6.31 25.45
C ARG A 79 -1.67 7.10 25.14
N ALA A 80 -1.88 7.41 23.87
CA ALA A 80 -2.95 8.27 23.38
C ALA A 80 -4.13 7.48 22.82
N GLY A 81 -3.94 6.21 22.48
CA GLY A 81 -4.91 5.37 21.81
C GLY A 81 -4.88 5.48 20.28
N SER A 82 -5.23 4.40 19.59
CA SER A 82 -5.17 4.32 18.12
C SER A 82 -6.20 5.21 17.43
N ARG A 83 -7.38 5.45 18.03
CA ARG A 83 -8.41 6.33 17.46
C ARG A 83 -7.93 7.78 17.42
N ARG A 84 -7.37 8.29 18.51
CA ARG A 84 -6.88 9.68 18.55
C ARG A 84 -5.71 9.91 17.60
N VAL A 85 -4.76 8.98 17.58
CA VAL A 85 -3.61 9.05 16.67
C VAL A 85 -4.07 9.00 15.21
N LEU A 86 -5.00 8.09 14.88
CA LEU A 86 -5.54 7.98 13.52
C LEU A 86 -6.28 9.26 13.09
N LEU A 87 -7.14 9.82 13.94
CA LEU A 87 -7.87 11.04 13.62
C LEU A 87 -6.95 12.24 13.44
N ALA A 88 -5.97 12.42 14.33
CA ALA A 88 -4.98 13.48 14.20
C ALA A 88 -4.20 13.35 12.87
N ALA A 89 -3.73 12.15 12.55
CA ALA A 89 -3.01 11.89 11.31
C ALA A 89 -3.91 12.09 10.08
N ALA A 90 -5.18 11.67 10.12
CA ALA A 90 -6.13 11.84 9.02
C ALA A 90 -6.49 13.31 8.74
N PHE A 91 -6.63 14.14 9.78
CA PHE A 91 -6.81 15.59 9.60
C PHE A 91 -5.56 16.25 9.05
N LEU A 92 -4.38 15.89 9.54
CA LEU A 92 -3.10 16.34 8.95
C LEU A 92 -2.97 15.90 7.50
N TYR A 93 -3.46 14.70 7.16
CA TYR A 93 -3.46 14.17 5.80
C TYR A 93 -4.36 14.98 4.87
N SER A 94 -5.55 15.32 5.35
CA SER A 94 -6.50 16.18 4.64
C SER A 94 -5.91 17.57 4.35
N ALA A 95 -5.03 18.08 5.24
CA ALA A 95 -4.35 19.35 5.06
C ALA A 95 -3.09 19.25 4.17
N ILE A 96 -2.28 18.20 4.30
CA ILE A 96 -1.01 18.08 3.56
C ILE A 96 -1.22 17.79 2.08
N VAL A 97 -2.30 17.11 1.70
CA VAL A 97 -2.60 16.77 0.30
C VAL A 97 -2.64 18.03 -0.61
N PRO A 98 -3.42 19.09 -0.32
CA PRO A 98 -3.34 20.33 -1.10
C PRO A 98 -2.01 21.08 -0.95
N LEU A 99 -1.30 20.94 0.17
CA LEU A 99 0.01 21.59 0.36
C LEU A 99 1.07 21.05 -0.60
N ILE A 100 0.95 19.83 -1.10
CA ILE A 100 1.83 19.27 -2.14
C ILE A 100 1.74 20.12 -3.42
N ALA A 101 0.52 20.34 -3.91
CA ALA A 101 0.29 21.19 -5.08
C ALA A 101 0.67 22.65 -4.81
N LEU A 102 0.39 23.16 -3.60
CA LEU A 102 0.74 24.52 -3.22
C LEU A 102 2.26 24.74 -3.24
N ALA A 103 3.05 23.78 -2.75
CA ALA A 103 4.51 23.86 -2.73
C ALA A 103 5.10 24.08 -4.13
N VAL A 104 4.50 23.46 -5.14
CA VAL A 104 4.87 23.66 -6.55
C VAL A 104 4.36 25.03 -7.04
N ALA A 105 3.10 25.37 -6.76
CA ALA A 105 2.45 26.59 -7.25
C ALA A 105 3.11 27.88 -6.75
N VAL A 106 3.65 27.90 -5.53
CA VAL A 106 4.35 29.09 -4.96
C VAL A 106 5.80 29.21 -5.43
N GLY A 107 6.28 28.31 -6.29
CA GLY A 107 7.65 28.36 -6.80
C GLY A 107 8.71 27.98 -5.77
N GLY A 108 8.37 27.19 -4.73
CA GLY A 108 9.31 26.78 -3.69
C GLY A 108 10.40 25.79 -4.14
N GLY A 109 10.33 25.34 -5.40
CA GLY A 109 11.31 24.46 -6.02
C GLY A 109 11.39 23.07 -5.38
N LEU A 110 12.44 22.34 -5.74
CA LEU A 110 12.72 21.00 -5.21
C LEU A 110 12.82 20.93 -3.68
N PRO A 111 13.45 21.89 -2.96
CA PRO A 111 13.57 21.80 -1.50
C PRO A 111 12.22 21.82 -0.77
N LEU A 112 11.33 22.75 -1.12
CA LEU A 112 10.01 22.84 -0.49
C LEU A 112 9.15 21.60 -0.82
N PHE A 113 9.15 21.18 -2.09
CA PHE A 113 8.42 19.99 -2.51
C PHE A 113 8.91 18.73 -1.78
N THR A 114 10.23 18.58 -1.60
CA THR A 114 10.84 17.48 -0.84
C THR A 114 10.47 17.52 0.64
N ALA A 115 10.47 18.70 1.26
CA ALA A 115 10.05 18.85 2.66
C ALA A 115 8.57 18.48 2.86
N VAL A 116 7.68 18.94 1.97
CA VAL A 116 6.26 18.57 2.02
C VAL A 116 6.06 17.07 1.76
N ALA A 117 6.81 16.48 0.82
CA ALA A 117 6.79 15.04 0.57
C ALA A 117 7.25 14.24 1.79
N PHE A 118 8.26 14.71 2.52
CA PHE A 118 8.68 14.09 3.79
C PHE A 118 7.55 14.08 4.82
N PHE A 119 6.88 15.20 5.04
CA PHE A 119 5.75 15.27 5.98
C PHE A 119 4.53 14.48 5.50
N TYR A 120 4.26 14.47 4.21
CA TYR A 120 3.25 13.60 3.60
C TYR A 120 3.51 12.14 3.93
N GLY A 121 4.77 11.70 3.76
CA GLY A 121 5.24 10.38 4.17
C GLY A 121 5.05 10.11 5.67
N ALA A 122 5.51 11.02 6.52
CA ALA A 122 5.38 10.87 7.98
C ALA A 122 3.92 10.73 8.44
N ILE A 123 3.02 11.49 7.84
CA ILE A 123 1.58 11.40 8.09
C ILE A 123 1.05 10.05 7.61
N LYS A 124 1.39 9.62 6.39
CA LYS A 124 1.01 8.30 5.85
C LYS A 124 1.49 7.14 6.74
N GLY A 125 2.76 7.15 7.14
CA GLY A 125 3.30 6.13 8.05
C GLY A 125 2.56 6.09 9.40
N THR A 126 2.12 7.25 9.90
CA THR A 126 1.31 7.31 11.12
C THR A 126 -0.11 6.75 10.90
N ILE A 127 -0.75 7.09 9.77
CA ILE A 127 -2.06 6.53 9.38
C ILE A 127 -1.98 5.02 9.25
N ASP A 128 -0.97 4.50 8.57
CA ASP A 128 -0.79 3.05 8.35
C ASP A 128 -0.75 2.30 9.70
N VAL A 129 0.10 2.72 10.63
CA VAL A 129 0.19 2.07 11.95
C VAL A 129 -1.11 2.21 12.75
N ALA A 130 -1.72 3.40 12.77
CA ALA A 130 -2.91 3.66 13.59
C ALA A 130 -4.19 3.00 13.02
N ALA A 131 -4.36 2.99 11.69
CA ALA A 131 -5.47 2.35 11.01
C ALA A 131 -5.41 0.83 11.15
N ASN A 132 -4.22 0.22 10.99
CA ASN A 132 -4.05 -1.20 11.23
C ASN A 132 -4.32 -1.57 12.69
N ALA A 133 -3.91 -0.74 13.67
CA ALA A 133 -4.24 -0.96 15.08
C ALA A 133 -5.76 -0.93 15.34
N GLN A 134 -6.49 0.00 14.72
CA GLN A 134 -7.96 0.03 14.78
C GLN A 134 -8.59 -1.19 14.10
N ALA A 135 -8.06 -1.61 12.95
CA ALA A 135 -8.55 -2.80 12.24
C ALA A 135 -8.40 -4.06 13.08
N VAL A 136 -7.25 -4.26 13.71
CA VAL A 136 -7.00 -5.40 14.61
C VAL A 136 -7.90 -5.36 15.84
N GLY A 137 -8.15 -4.18 16.41
CA GLY A 137 -9.12 -4.01 17.51
C GLY A 137 -10.53 -4.45 17.11
N VAL A 138 -11.00 -4.06 15.91
CA VAL A 138 -12.31 -4.49 15.38
C VAL A 138 -12.32 -5.99 15.08
N GLU A 139 -11.26 -6.53 14.50
CA GLU A 139 -11.14 -7.97 14.17
C GLU A 139 -11.23 -8.85 15.41
N ARG A 140 -10.54 -8.46 16.50
CA ARG A 140 -10.60 -9.17 17.79
C ARG A 140 -11.99 -9.13 18.41
N ALA A 141 -12.58 -7.94 18.47
CA ALA A 141 -13.91 -7.77 19.08
C ALA A 141 -15.03 -8.45 18.26
N SER A 142 -14.87 -8.56 16.93
CA SER A 142 -15.86 -9.18 16.04
C SER A 142 -15.56 -10.64 15.68
N SER A 143 -14.40 -11.19 16.10
CA SER A 143 -13.90 -12.53 15.73
C SER A 143 -13.96 -12.83 14.23
N SER A 144 -13.88 -11.80 13.39
CA SER A 144 -14.09 -11.88 11.94
C SER A 144 -12.96 -11.17 11.20
N PRO A 145 -12.27 -11.83 10.25
CA PRO A 145 -11.16 -11.21 9.54
C PRO A 145 -11.62 -10.00 8.70
N ILE A 146 -10.91 -8.88 8.78
CA ILE A 146 -11.24 -7.64 8.05
C ILE A 146 -10.09 -7.03 7.27
N LEU A 147 -8.83 -7.36 7.55
CA LEU A 147 -7.66 -6.71 6.93
C LEU A 147 -7.68 -6.74 5.38
N SER A 148 -8.09 -7.87 4.77
CA SER A 148 -8.24 -7.95 3.31
C SER A 148 -9.28 -6.97 2.76
N SER A 149 -10.38 -6.74 3.49
CA SER A 149 -11.39 -5.76 3.11
C SER A 149 -10.84 -4.34 3.23
N CYS A 150 -10.03 -4.09 4.25
CA CYS A 150 -9.37 -2.81 4.49
C CYS A 150 -8.45 -2.43 3.32
N HIS A 151 -7.55 -3.33 2.91
CA HIS A 151 -6.70 -3.10 1.73
C HIS A 151 -7.49 -3.04 0.41
N GLY A 152 -8.62 -3.74 0.31
CA GLY A 152 -9.57 -3.58 -0.80
C GLY A 152 -10.16 -2.16 -0.87
N CYS A 153 -10.62 -1.62 0.27
CA CYS A 153 -11.10 -0.24 0.38
C CYS A 153 -10.00 0.79 0.11
N TRP A 154 -8.77 0.51 0.52
CA TRP A 154 -7.61 1.33 0.16
C TRP A 154 -7.43 1.42 -1.36
N SER A 155 -7.44 0.27 -2.06
CA SER A 155 -7.35 0.25 -3.53
C SER A 155 -8.51 0.98 -4.21
N LEU A 156 -9.73 0.81 -3.69
CA LEU A 156 -10.91 1.52 -4.19
C LEU A 156 -10.77 3.04 -4.00
N GLY A 157 -10.27 3.47 -2.84
CA GLY A 157 -9.95 4.87 -2.57
C GLY A 157 -8.92 5.42 -3.55
N SER A 158 -7.80 4.70 -3.75
CA SER A 158 -6.75 5.06 -4.71
C SER A 158 -7.28 5.19 -6.13
N LEU A 159 -8.16 4.26 -6.54
CA LEU A 159 -8.81 4.31 -7.84
C LEU A 159 -9.74 5.53 -7.96
N ALA A 160 -10.58 5.79 -6.96
CA ALA A 160 -11.48 6.94 -6.96
C ALA A 160 -10.72 8.27 -6.99
N GLY A 161 -9.64 8.38 -6.22
CA GLY A 161 -8.78 9.57 -6.15
C GLY A 161 -8.04 9.82 -7.46
N ALA A 162 -7.43 8.77 -8.03
CA ALA A 162 -6.73 8.89 -9.32
C ALA A 162 -7.68 9.13 -10.49
N GLY A 163 -8.85 8.48 -10.50
CA GLY A 163 -9.88 8.71 -11.51
C GLY A 163 -10.46 10.12 -11.45
N GLY A 164 -10.71 10.64 -10.24
CA GLY A 164 -11.10 12.03 -10.03
C GLY A 164 -10.04 13.02 -10.51
N ALA A 165 -8.76 12.77 -10.21
CA ALA A 165 -7.65 13.58 -10.69
C ALA A 165 -7.49 13.52 -12.22
N ALA A 166 -7.62 12.34 -12.82
CA ALA A 166 -7.58 12.17 -14.28
C ALA A 166 -8.71 12.95 -14.98
N LEU A 167 -9.93 12.93 -14.41
CA LEU A 167 -11.04 13.73 -14.91
C LEU A 167 -10.77 15.22 -14.77
N ALA A 168 -10.28 15.67 -13.61
CA ALA A 168 -9.96 17.07 -13.36
C ALA A 168 -8.86 17.59 -14.31
N LEU A 169 -7.80 16.80 -14.53
CA LEU A 169 -6.76 17.06 -15.52
C LEU A 169 -7.34 17.18 -16.93
N ARG A 170 -8.29 16.30 -17.31
CA ARG A 170 -8.94 16.35 -18.63
C ARG A 170 -9.79 17.61 -18.81
N LEU A 171 -10.33 18.14 -17.72
CA LEU A 171 -11.08 19.41 -17.70
C LEU A 171 -10.16 20.64 -17.58
N GLY A 172 -8.83 20.46 -17.55
CA GLY A 172 -7.87 21.56 -17.40
C GLY A 172 -7.79 22.14 -15.99
N SER A 173 -8.24 21.39 -14.97
CA SER A 173 -8.20 21.82 -13.58
C SER A 173 -6.76 21.80 -13.04
N PRO A 174 -6.30 22.86 -12.36
CA PRO A 174 -4.97 22.87 -11.78
C PRO A 174 -4.86 21.89 -10.60
N PRO A 175 -3.66 21.35 -10.30
CA PRO A 175 -3.43 20.43 -9.19
C PRO A 175 -3.94 20.95 -7.85
N LEU A 176 -3.77 22.25 -7.60
CA LEU A 176 -4.18 22.87 -6.34
C LEU A 176 -5.68 22.76 -6.10
N LEU A 177 -6.50 22.93 -7.15
CA LEU A 177 -7.95 22.78 -7.03
C LEU A 177 -8.34 21.32 -6.81
N THR A 178 -7.77 20.41 -7.60
CA THR A 178 -8.04 18.97 -7.49
C THR A 178 -7.64 18.40 -6.14
N MET A 179 -6.42 18.70 -5.67
CA MET A 179 -5.92 18.25 -4.37
C MET A 179 -6.58 19.00 -3.20
N GLY A 180 -7.03 20.24 -3.41
CA GLY A 180 -7.88 20.98 -2.46
C GLY A 180 -9.23 20.30 -2.23
N LEU A 181 -9.93 19.95 -3.31
CA LEU A 181 -11.18 19.20 -3.24
C LEU A 181 -10.97 17.82 -2.61
N ALA A 182 -9.88 17.12 -2.96
CA ALA A 182 -9.52 15.86 -2.31
C ALA A 182 -9.34 16.07 -0.80
N GLY A 183 -8.58 17.08 -0.37
CA GLY A 183 -8.41 17.43 1.04
C GLY A 183 -9.74 17.67 1.78
N LEU A 184 -10.68 18.37 1.16
CA LEU A 184 -12.02 18.59 1.73
C LEU A 184 -12.83 17.28 1.87
N VAL A 185 -12.77 16.42 0.85
CA VAL A 185 -13.45 15.11 0.90
C VAL A 185 -12.83 14.22 1.98
N LEU A 186 -11.50 14.19 2.08
CA LEU A 186 -10.78 13.45 3.13
C LEU A 186 -11.19 13.94 4.54
N ALA A 187 -11.28 15.25 4.73
CA ALA A 187 -11.72 15.84 6.00
C ALA A 187 -13.18 15.45 6.32
N ALA A 188 -14.08 15.53 5.33
CA ALA A 188 -15.48 15.15 5.51
C ALA A 188 -15.65 13.67 5.87
N LEU A 189 -14.95 12.77 5.17
CA LEU A 189 -14.95 11.33 5.47
C LEU A 189 -14.35 11.02 6.85
N THR A 190 -13.30 11.75 7.25
CA THR A 190 -12.69 11.63 8.57
C THR A 190 -13.68 12.05 9.66
N VAL A 191 -14.36 13.20 9.50
CA VAL A 191 -15.40 13.68 10.42
C VAL A 191 -16.55 12.68 10.51
N ALA A 192 -17.02 12.14 9.38
CA ALA A 192 -18.11 11.16 9.35
C ALA A 192 -17.72 9.84 10.03
N SER A 193 -16.45 9.43 9.93
CA SER A 193 -15.96 8.16 10.51
C SER A 193 -15.60 8.29 12.00
N ALA A 194 -15.24 9.49 12.47
CA ALA A 194 -14.71 9.72 13.82
C ALA A 194 -15.60 9.22 14.97
N PRO A 195 -16.94 9.39 14.96
CA PRO A 195 -17.81 8.90 16.03
C PRO A 195 -17.93 7.37 16.10
N HIS A 196 -17.53 6.69 15.02
CA HIS A 196 -17.76 5.26 14.84
C HIS A 196 -16.49 4.41 15.03
N LEU A 197 -15.31 5.03 15.00
CA LEU A 197 -14.06 4.36 15.37
C LEU A 197 -14.12 3.84 16.81
N ARG A 198 -13.48 2.68 17.06
CA ARG A 198 -13.46 2.07 18.40
C ARG A 198 -12.82 3.02 19.40
N ALA A 199 -13.41 3.10 20.59
CA ALA A 199 -12.82 3.83 21.69
C ALA A 199 -11.45 3.22 22.07
N ASP A 200 -10.58 4.06 22.63
CA ASP A 200 -9.24 3.65 23.00
C ASP A 200 -9.25 2.92 24.34
N ASP A 201 -9.02 1.61 24.33
CA ASP A 201 -8.77 0.87 25.56
C ASP A 201 -7.35 1.09 26.05
N ARG A 202 -7.21 1.87 27.13
CA ARG A 202 -5.92 2.15 27.78
C ARG A 202 -5.22 0.87 28.28
N ALA A 203 -5.94 -0.24 28.42
CA ALA A 203 -5.41 -1.55 28.82
C ALA A 203 -4.95 -2.41 27.62
N GLU A 204 -5.53 -2.23 26.43
CA GLU A 204 -5.25 -3.07 25.25
C GLU A 204 -4.14 -2.53 24.34
N ALA A 205 -3.70 -1.31 24.62
CA ALA A 205 -2.50 -0.66 24.10
C ALA A 205 -1.23 -1.53 24.11
N SER A 206 -1.17 -2.53 24.98
CA SER A 206 -0.06 -3.49 25.10
C SER A 206 -0.14 -4.65 24.10
N GLY A 207 -1.27 -4.79 23.40
CA GLY A 207 -1.58 -5.96 22.60
C GLY A 207 -1.75 -5.69 21.11
N GLY A 208 -1.38 -4.55 20.54
CA GLY A 208 -1.54 -4.30 19.09
C GLY A 208 -0.75 -5.31 18.23
N ALA A 209 -1.40 -6.36 17.73
CA ALA A 209 -0.87 -7.16 16.63
C ALA A 209 -1.01 -6.30 15.35
N GLY A 210 -0.02 -6.12 14.47
CA GLY A 210 1.25 -6.84 14.33
C GLY A 210 2.44 -5.93 14.00
N MET A 211 2.90 -5.14 14.98
CA MET A 211 4.29 -4.66 14.99
C MET A 211 4.87 -4.44 16.40
N THR A 212 4.08 -4.60 17.49
CA THR A 212 4.52 -4.22 18.84
C THR A 212 4.30 -5.24 19.95
N GLU A 213 3.86 -6.48 19.67
CA GLU A 213 4.46 -7.56 20.46
C GLU A 213 5.88 -7.70 19.92
N ALA A 214 6.87 -7.28 20.72
CA ALA A 214 8.24 -7.68 20.42
C ALA A 214 8.19 -9.21 20.24
N PRO A 215 8.54 -9.75 19.05
CA PRO A 215 8.65 -11.18 18.94
C PRO A 215 9.54 -11.63 20.08
N ARG A 216 9.22 -12.74 20.74
CA ARG A 216 10.15 -13.39 21.69
C ARG A 216 11.37 -13.99 20.93
N GLY A 217 11.80 -13.34 19.85
CA GLY A 217 12.79 -13.74 18.85
C GLY A 217 13.07 -12.59 17.86
N SER A 218 13.98 -12.82 16.91
CA SER A 218 14.40 -11.80 15.92
C SER A 218 13.25 -11.36 15.00
N VAL A 219 13.12 -10.06 14.75
CA VAL A 219 12.21 -9.47 13.75
C VAL A 219 12.61 -9.85 12.31
N TRP A 220 13.86 -10.29 12.12
CA TRP A 220 14.38 -10.68 10.81
C TRP A 220 13.95 -12.11 10.45
N PRO A 221 13.33 -12.32 9.27
CA PRO A 221 12.91 -13.64 8.87
C PRO A 221 14.12 -14.54 8.63
N THR A 222 14.14 -15.68 9.32
CA THR A 222 15.19 -16.71 9.18
C THR A 222 14.62 -18.00 8.59
N GLY A 223 15.50 -18.85 8.06
CA GLY A 223 15.14 -20.16 7.53
C GLY A 223 14.04 -20.09 6.46
N ARG A 224 12.87 -20.65 6.76
CA ARG A 224 11.73 -20.73 5.82
C ARG A 224 11.06 -19.38 5.53
N LEU A 225 11.20 -18.41 6.42
CA LEU A 225 10.53 -17.10 6.28
C LEU A 225 11.31 -16.17 5.34
N LEU A 226 12.63 -16.35 5.22
CA LEU A 226 13.47 -15.52 4.37
C LEU A 226 13.02 -15.53 2.88
N PRO A 227 12.81 -16.69 2.23
CA PRO A 227 12.32 -16.70 0.84
C PRO A 227 10.92 -16.09 0.69
N LEU A 228 10.05 -16.19 1.70
CA LEU A 228 8.74 -15.54 1.70
C LEU A 228 8.87 -14.02 1.82
N GLY A 229 9.76 -13.55 2.71
CA GLY A 229 10.14 -12.15 2.83
C GLY A 229 10.69 -11.59 1.52
N VAL A 230 11.60 -12.31 0.86
CA VAL A 230 12.14 -11.91 -0.46
C VAL A 230 11.03 -11.81 -1.51
N LEU A 231 10.12 -12.79 -1.59
CA LEU A 231 8.98 -12.69 -2.51
C LEU A 231 8.07 -11.49 -2.20
N ALA A 232 7.83 -11.20 -0.92
CA ALA A 232 7.05 -10.05 -0.50
C ALA A 232 7.74 -8.74 -0.92
N PHE A 233 9.07 -8.65 -0.70
CA PHE A 233 9.88 -7.51 -1.12
C PHE A 233 9.77 -7.29 -2.63
N LEU A 234 9.98 -8.34 -3.44
CA LEU A 234 9.92 -8.21 -4.90
C LEU A 234 8.53 -7.77 -5.37
N GLY A 235 7.46 -8.38 -4.86
CA GLY A 235 6.09 -8.06 -5.23
C GLY A 235 5.71 -6.62 -4.86
N LEU A 236 6.03 -6.22 -3.64
CA LEU A 236 5.74 -4.87 -3.15
C LEU A 236 6.64 -3.81 -3.78
N PHE A 237 7.88 -4.14 -4.14
CA PHE A 237 8.74 -3.28 -4.95
C PHE A 237 8.12 -3.01 -6.32
N CYS A 238 7.62 -4.05 -7.00
CA CYS A 238 6.91 -3.89 -8.27
C CYS A 238 5.65 -3.02 -8.10
N GLU A 239 4.86 -3.25 -7.04
CA GLU A 239 3.64 -2.50 -6.73
C GLU A 239 3.92 -1.01 -6.48
N GLY A 240 4.89 -0.68 -5.64
CA GLY A 240 5.29 0.71 -5.38
C GLY A 240 5.86 1.38 -6.64
N SER A 241 6.73 0.68 -7.37
CA SER A 241 7.33 1.21 -8.60
C SER A 241 6.28 1.57 -9.66
N VAL A 242 5.31 0.67 -9.91
CA VAL A 242 4.25 0.95 -10.89
C VAL A 242 3.27 2.01 -10.40
N ALA A 243 3.03 2.09 -9.09
CA ALA A 243 2.17 3.12 -8.51
C ALA A 243 2.67 4.53 -8.85
N ASP A 244 3.97 4.81 -8.65
CA ASP A 244 4.52 6.15 -8.84
C ASP A 244 5.03 6.42 -10.28
N TRP A 245 5.53 5.40 -10.98
CA TRP A 245 6.17 5.60 -12.29
C TRP A 245 5.26 5.35 -13.50
N SER A 246 4.07 4.75 -13.33
CA SER A 246 3.20 4.44 -14.48
C SER A 246 2.74 5.69 -15.25
N ALA A 247 2.27 6.72 -14.52
CA ALA A 247 1.90 7.99 -15.12
C ALA A 247 3.12 8.75 -15.66
N VAL A 248 4.25 8.72 -14.96
CA VAL A 248 5.49 9.40 -15.40
C VAL A 248 6.03 8.78 -16.68
N TYR A 249 5.99 7.46 -16.82
CA TYR A 249 6.36 6.74 -18.03
C TYR A 249 5.48 7.11 -19.23
N LEU A 250 4.17 7.19 -19.02
CA LEU A 250 3.22 7.57 -20.07
C LEU A 250 3.40 9.02 -20.52
N ALA A 251 3.58 9.95 -19.58
CA ALA A 251 3.74 11.36 -19.90
C ALA A 251 5.10 11.69 -20.52
N GLY A 252 6.17 11.00 -20.08
CA GLY A 252 7.53 11.21 -20.59
C GLY A 252 7.81 10.35 -21.83
N PRO A 253 8.39 9.14 -21.67
CA PRO A 253 8.77 8.28 -22.80
C PRO A 253 7.70 7.99 -23.86
N VAL A 254 6.42 7.85 -23.48
CA VAL A 254 5.32 7.64 -24.45
C VAL A 254 4.78 8.96 -25.01
N GLY A 255 4.93 10.06 -24.26
CA GLY A 255 4.60 11.41 -24.70
C GLY A 255 3.11 11.74 -24.73
N VAL A 256 2.28 11.10 -23.88
CA VAL A 256 0.84 11.46 -23.79
C VAL A 256 0.59 12.57 -22.77
N SER A 257 -0.57 13.22 -22.85
CA SER A 257 -0.98 14.24 -21.88
C SER A 257 -1.09 13.68 -20.46
N ALA A 258 -0.92 14.52 -19.44
CA ALA A 258 -1.03 14.12 -18.03
C ALA A 258 -2.36 13.42 -17.70
N ALA A 259 -3.47 13.91 -18.26
CA ALA A 259 -4.79 13.28 -18.12
C ALA A 259 -4.82 11.85 -18.69
N SER A 260 -4.19 11.63 -19.85
CA SER A 260 -4.08 10.31 -20.46
C SER A 260 -3.09 9.42 -19.71
N ALA A 261 -2.02 9.99 -19.17
CA ALA A 261 -1.02 9.29 -18.39
C ALA A 261 -1.58 8.72 -17.08
N ALA A 262 -2.49 9.45 -16.42
CA ALA A 262 -3.19 8.96 -15.23
C ALA A 262 -4.04 7.69 -15.48
N LEU A 263 -4.39 7.40 -16.74
CA LEU A 263 -5.08 6.15 -17.10
C LEU A 263 -4.22 4.91 -16.90
N GLY A 264 -2.88 5.02 -16.91
CA GLY A 264 -1.98 3.90 -16.62
C GLY A 264 -2.14 3.38 -15.19
N PHE A 265 -2.05 4.30 -14.21
CA PHE A 265 -2.31 3.98 -12.81
C PHE A 265 -3.76 3.53 -12.58
N THR A 266 -4.72 4.16 -13.26
CA THR A 266 -6.14 3.78 -13.17
C THR A 266 -6.37 2.34 -13.66
N ALA A 267 -5.77 1.96 -14.79
CA ALA A 267 -5.86 0.60 -15.33
C ALA A 267 -5.24 -0.43 -14.37
N TYR A 268 -4.05 -0.11 -13.83
CA TYR A 268 -3.38 -0.92 -12.80
C TYR A 268 -4.27 -1.13 -11.56
N MET A 269 -4.76 -0.05 -10.95
CA MET A 269 -5.61 -0.11 -9.76
C MET A 269 -6.94 -0.82 -10.00
N THR A 270 -7.57 -0.60 -11.16
CA THR A 270 -8.84 -1.26 -11.52
C THR A 270 -8.66 -2.75 -11.62
N ALA A 271 -7.67 -3.19 -12.40
CA ALA A 271 -7.39 -4.61 -12.59
C ALA A 271 -7.00 -5.30 -11.27
N MET A 272 -6.16 -4.65 -10.46
CA MET A 272 -5.77 -5.14 -9.14
C MET A 272 -6.97 -5.29 -8.21
N THR A 273 -7.84 -4.27 -8.14
CA THR A 273 -9.03 -4.27 -7.28
C THR A 273 -9.98 -5.40 -7.67
N LEU A 274 -10.33 -5.52 -8.96
CA LEU A 274 -11.20 -6.59 -9.45
C LEU A 274 -10.62 -7.98 -9.17
N THR A 275 -9.30 -8.13 -9.35
CA THR A 275 -8.61 -9.40 -9.10
C THR A 275 -8.56 -9.76 -7.61
N ARG A 276 -8.40 -8.78 -6.71
CA ARG A 276 -8.46 -9.01 -5.26
C ARG A 276 -9.82 -9.54 -4.81
N PHE A 277 -10.93 -9.06 -5.38
CA PHE A 277 -12.27 -9.60 -5.11
C PHE A 277 -12.50 -11.03 -5.63
N LEU A 278 -11.76 -11.43 -6.67
CA LEU A 278 -11.80 -12.79 -7.24
C LEU A 278 -10.70 -13.71 -6.67
N GLY A 279 -9.81 -13.17 -5.84
CA GLY A 279 -8.54 -13.77 -5.44
C GLY A 279 -8.68 -15.11 -4.74
N ASP A 280 -9.59 -15.22 -3.77
CA ASP A 280 -9.80 -16.47 -3.02
C ASP A 280 -10.23 -17.63 -3.91
N ARG A 281 -11.08 -17.35 -4.90
CA ARG A 281 -11.51 -18.37 -5.88
C ARG A 281 -10.36 -18.79 -6.79
N LEU A 282 -9.51 -17.84 -7.21
CA LEU A 282 -8.34 -18.12 -8.04
C LEU A 282 -7.31 -18.97 -7.28
N VAL A 283 -6.98 -18.57 -6.05
CA VAL A 283 -6.04 -19.31 -5.19
C VAL A 283 -6.57 -20.69 -4.85
N GLY A 284 -7.86 -20.84 -4.55
CA GLY A 284 -8.47 -22.15 -4.27
C GLY A 284 -8.46 -23.11 -5.48
N ARG A 285 -8.57 -22.59 -6.70
CA ARG A 285 -8.59 -23.42 -7.93
C ARG A 285 -7.20 -23.76 -8.46
N LEU A 286 -6.28 -22.80 -8.45
CA LEU A 286 -4.96 -22.93 -9.08
C LEU A 286 -3.87 -23.32 -8.07
N GLY A 287 -4.09 -23.06 -6.78
CA GLY A 287 -3.10 -23.21 -5.73
C GLY A 287 -2.16 -22.00 -5.61
N PRO A 288 -1.59 -21.77 -4.42
CA PRO A 288 -0.80 -20.57 -4.10
C PRO A 288 0.44 -20.42 -4.99
N ALA A 289 1.15 -21.52 -5.26
CA ALA A 289 2.34 -21.48 -6.10
C ALA A 289 2.02 -21.13 -7.56
N ALA A 290 0.97 -21.70 -8.14
CA ALA A 290 0.58 -21.37 -9.51
C ALA A 290 0.12 -19.91 -9.64
N VAL A 291 -0.58 -19.37 -8.64
CA VAL A 291 -0.99 -17.96 -8.61
C VAL A 291 0.21 -17.02 -8.58
N LEU A 292 1.20 -17.27 -7.72
CA LEU A 292 2.43 -16.45 -7.71
C LEU A 292 3.23 -16.60 -9.01
N ARG A 293 3.33 -17.82 -9.55
CA ARG A 293 4.02 -18.06 -10.83
C ARG A 293 3.38 -17.32 -11.99
N GLY A 294 2.08 -17.53 -12.18
CA GLY A 294 1.30 -16.84 -13.20
C GLY A 294 1.34 -15.34 -13.01
N GLY A 295 1.23 -14.86 -11.77
CA GLY A 295 1.30 -13.44 -11.44
C GLY A 295 2.63 -12.80 -11.83
N GLY A 296 3.76 -13.43 -11.50
CA GLY A 296 5.08 -12.95 -11.91
C GLY A 296 5.26 -12.93 -13.45
N LEU A 297 4.75 -13.94 -14.15
CA LEU A 297 4.74 -13.97 -15.62
C LEU A 297 3.87 -12.86 -16.23
N LEU A 298 2.70 -12.58 -15.64
CA LEU A 298 1.83 -11.47 -16.08
C LEU A 298 2.49 -10.11 -15.87
N VAL A 299 3.20 -9.91 -14.75
CA VAL A 299 4.00 -8.70 -14.51
C VAL A 299 5.06 -8.55 -15.61
N ALA A 300 5.83 -9.61 -15.87
CA ALA A 300 6.93 -9.57 -16.83
C ALA A 300 6.43 -9.36 -18.27
N ALA A 301 5.44 -10.14 -18.71
CA ALA A 301 4.87 -10.04 -20.05
C ALA A 301 4.10 -8.73 -20.25
N GLY A 302 3.32 -8.31 -19.27
CA GLY A 302 2.53 -7.09 -19.31
C GLY A 302 3.40 -5.84 -19.40
N LEU A 303 4.31 -5.67 -18.45
CA LEU A 303 5.19 -4.50 -18.44
C LEU A 303 6.22 -4.56 -19.57
N GLY A 304 6.82 -5.72 -19.84
CA GLY A 304 7.76 -5.88 -20.95
C GLY A 304 7.12 -5.56 -22.31
N GLY A 305 5.89 -6.03 -22.54
CA GLY A 305 5.11 -5.70 -23.73
C GLY A 305 4.75 -4.22 -23.83
N ALA A 306 4.35 -3.59 -22.72
CA ALA A 306 4.10 -2.14 -22.69
C ALA A 306 5.36 -1.32 -23.05
N LEU A 307 6.51 -1.68 -22.47
CA LEU A 307 7.79 -1.02 -22.72
C LEU A 307 8.28 -1.18 -24.16
N ALA A 308 8.02 -2.34 -24.78
CA ALA A 308 8.36 -2.60 -26.17
C ALA A 308 7.44 -1.85 -27.16
N ALA A 309 6.13 -1.82 -26.89
CA ALA A 309 5.15 -1.22 -27.78
C ALA A 309 5.08 0.32 -27.71
N ARG A 310 5.44 0.92 -26.56
CA ARG A 310 5.49 2.38 -26.35
C ARG A 310 4.24 3.14 -26.81
N SER A 311 3.06 2.61 -26.49
CA SER A 311 1.78 3.24 -26.80
C SER A 311 0.86 3.23 -25.60
N LEU A 312 -0.07 4.20 -25.54
CA LEU A 312 -1.05 4.28 -24.45
C LEU A 312 -1.89 3.00 -24.29
N PRO A 313 -2.47 2.41 -25.35
CA PRO A 313 -3.24 1.17 -25.20
C PRO A 313 -2.40 0.01 -24.67
N ALA A 314 -1.18 -0.16 -25.17
CA ALA A 314 -0.28 -1.22 -24.71
C ALA A 314 0.15 -1.01 -23.26
N ALA A 315 0.41 0.23 -22.85
CA ALA A 315 0.72 0.58 -21.47
C ALA A 315 -0.47 0.34 -20.53
N MET A 316 -1.71 0.70 -20.92
CA MET A 316 -2.90 0.42 -20.14
C MET A 316 -3.11 -1.09 -19.93
N VAL A 317 -2.97 -1.87 -21.01
CA VAL A 317 -3.04 -3.34 -20.92
C VAL A 317 -1.91 -3.87 -20.04
N GLY A 318 -0.68 -3.45 -20.27
CA GLY A 318 0.49 -3.91 -19.52
C GLY A 318 0.42 -3.61 -18.03
N PHE A 319 0.10 -2.36 -17.66
CA PHE A 319 -0.11 -1.97 -16.26
C PHE A 319 -1.32 -2.68 -15.64
N GLY A 320 -2.39 -2.91 -16.41
CA GLY A 320 -3.51 -3.75 -15.99
C GLY A 320 -3.06 -5.19 -15.66
N LEU A 321 -2.25 -5.82 -16.53
CA LEU A 321 -1.70 -7.16 -16.30
C LEU A 321 -0.77 -7.22 -15.08
N VAL A 322 0.02 -6.17 -14.84
CA VAL A 322 0.79 -6.03 -13.58
C VAL A 322 -0.16 -6.03 -12.39
N GLY A 323 -1.28 -5.31 -12.47
CA GLY A 323 -2.32 -5.26 -11.43
C GLY A 323 -2.91 -6.63 -11.14
N VAL A 324 -3.26 -7.39 -12.18
CA VAL A 324 -3.73 -8.79 -12.03
C VAL A 324 -2.64 -9.65 -11.38
N GLY A 325 -1.39 -9.51 -11.83
CA GLY A 325 -0.29 -10.36 -11.41
C GLY A 325 0.13 -10.17 -9.95
N LEU A 326 0.09 -8.94 -9.46
CA LEU A 326 0.48 -8.61 -8.08
C LEU A 326 -0.67 -8.71 -7.06
N ALA A 327 -1.93 -8.65 -7.51
CA ALA A 327 -3.10 -8.58 -6.65
C ALA A 327 -3.12 -9.57 -5.48
N ASN A 328 -2.71 -10.82 -5.74
CA ASN A 328 -2.75 -11.93 -4.78
C ASN A 328 -1.37 -12.26 -4.17
N ALA A 329 -0.31 -11.53 -4.51
CA ALA A 329 1.04 -11.84 -4.05
C ALA A 329 1.14 -11.78 -2.52
N VAL A 330 0.79 -10.64 -1.93
CA VAL A 330 0.83 -10.42 -0.48
C VAL A 330 -0.08 -11.38 0.29
N PRO A 331 -1.38 -11.54 -0.04
CA PRO A 331 -2.25 -12.49 0.66
C PRO A 331 -1.74 -13.94 0.65
N VAL A 332 -1.22 -14.41 -0.49
CA VAL A 332 -0.70 -15.78 -0.62
C VAL A 332 0.56 -15.95 0.23
N ILE A 333 1.48 -14.99 0.19
CA ILE A 333 2.73 -15.04 0.94
C ILE A 333 2.45 -15.01 2.44
N PHE A 334 1.54 -14.15 2.90
CA PHE A 334 1.20 -14.03 4.33
C PHE A 334 0.48 -15.28 4.85
N ARG A 335 -0.45 -15.86 4.07
CA ARG A 335 -1.06 -17.16 4.41
C ARG A 335 -0.01 -18.26 4.57
N SER A 336 0.98 -18.31 3.68
CA SER A 336 2.06 -19.29 3.78
C SER A 336 2.99 -19.04 4.97
N ALA A 337 3.24 -17.78 5.34
CA ALA A 337 4.03 -17.45 6.52
C ALA A 337 3.30 -17.85 7.82
N GLY A 338 1.98 -17.68 7.84
CA GLY A 338 1.11 -17.95 8.99
C GLY A 338 0.84 -19.43 9.30
N SER A 339 1.34 -20.40 8.54
CA SER A 339 1.03 -21.83 8.72
C SER A 339 1.85 -22.52 9.83
N GLY A 340 2.39 -21.77 10.79
CA GLY A 340 3.38 -22.22 11.78
C GLY A 340 2.94 -22.10 13.24
N HIS A 341 3.85 -22.45 14.16
CA HIS A 341 3.65 -22.32 15.61
C HIS A 341 3.55 -20.86 16.11
N ASP A 342 4.13 -19.90 15.37
CA ASP A 342 4.00 -18.46 15.62
C ASP A 342 3.57 -17.73 14.33
N PRO A 343 2.27 -17.76 13.98
CA PRO A 343 1.76 -17.09 12.79
C PRO A 343 1.94 -15.57 12.84
N GLY A 344 1.78 -14.97 14.04
CA GLY A 344 1.85 -13.53 14.24
C GLY A 344 3.25 -12.97 13.97
N GLY A 345 4.27 -13.54 14.62
CA GLY A 345 5.67 -13.14 14.39
C GLY A 345 6.17 -13.46 12.98
N ALA A 346 5.70 -14.56 12.39
CA ALA A 346 6.05 -14.93 11.02
C ALA A 346 5.48 -13.94 9.98
N ILE A 347 4.22 -13.56 10.12
CA ILE A 347 3.60 -12.57 9.23
C ILE A 347 4.24 -11.20 9.44
N ALA A 348 4.48 -10.78 10.68
CA ALA A 348 5.12 -9.50 10.97
C ALA A 348 6.51 -9.40 10.31
N SER A 349 7.37 -10.40 10.51
CA SER A 349 8.73 -10.42 9.94
C SER A 349 8.76 -10.40 8.41
N VAL A 350 7.89 -11.18 7.76
CA VAL A 350 7.73 -11.17 6.29
C VAL A 350 7.17 -9.84 5.80
N SER A 351 6.20 -9.26 6.51
CA SER A 351 5.61 -7.97 6.17
C SER A 351 6.63 -6.84 6.27
N THR A 352 7.48 -6.84 7.30
CA THR A 352 8.56 -5.85 7.45
C THR A 352 9.46 -5.82 6.21
N ILE A 353 9.93 -6.98 5.75
CA ILE A 353 10.73 -7.06 4.53
C ILE A 353 9.92 -6.63 3.29
N GLY A 354 8.66 -7.05 3.19
CA GLY A 354 7.78 -6.64 2.10
C GLY A 354 7.63 -5.12 1.99
N TYR A 355 7.33 -4.45 3.10
CA TYR A 355 7.17 -2.99 3.16
C TYR A 355 8.44 -2.25 2.75
N LEU A 356 9.63 -2.78 3.07
CA LEU A 356 10.89 -2.22 2.55
C LEU A 356 10.91 -2.23 1.01
N GLY A 357 10.34 -3.24 0.36
CA GLY A 357 10.18 -3.29 -1.09
C GLY A 357 9.30 -2.17 -1.63
N PHE A 358 8.10 -2.01 -1.07
CA PHE A 358 7.15 -0.95 -1.47
C PHE A 358 7.79 0.44 -1.39
N LEU A 359 8.51 0.67 -0.29
CA LEU A 359 9.18 1.93 -0.01
C LEU A 359 10.43 2.14 -0.89
N ALA A 360 11.23 1.10 -1.11
CA ALA A 360 12.46 1.23 -1.90
C ALA A 360 12.22 1.33 -3.42
N GLY A 361 11.10 0.78 -3.92
CA GLY A 361 10.76 0.72 -5.33
C GLY A 361 10.87 2.05 -6.07
N PRO A 362 10.03 3.05 -5.73
CA PRO A 362 10.00 4.30 -6.47
C PRO A 362 11.34 5.06 -6.49
N PRO A 363 12.05 5.25 -5.36
CA PRO A 363 13.35 5.90 -5.38
C PRO A 363 14.41 5.14 -6.18
N ALA A 364 14.46 3.81 -6.04
CA ALA A 364 15.44 2.99 -6.75
C ALA A 364 15.26 3.07 -8.27
N ILE A 365 14.02 3.05 -8.76
CA ILE A 365 13.71 3.21 -10.18
C ILE A 365 14.14 4.60 -10.67
N GLY A 366 13.86 5.67 -9.92
CA GLY A 366 14.23 7.02 -10.34
C GLY A 366 15.75 7.26 -10.39
N VAL A 367 16.49 6.77 -9.39
CA VAL A 367 17.96 6.82 -9.39
C VAL A 367 18.53 6.02 -10.56
N LEU A 368 18.00 4.83 -10.84
CA LEU A 368 18.43 4.03 -11.99
C LEU A 368 18.07 4.72 -13.31
N ALA A 369 16.88 5.33 -13.41
CA ALA A 369 16.41 6.03 -14.59
C ALA A 369 17.28 7.24 -14.95
N GLU A 370 17.94 7.89 -13.98
CA GLU A 370 18.91 8.95 -14.25
C GLU A 370 20.08 8.46 -15.12
N ALA A 371 20.52 7.21 -14.91
CA ALA A 371 21.67 6.64 -15.62
C ALA A 371 21.30 5.98 -16.96
N VAL A 372 20.16 5.28 -17.02
CA VAL A 372 19.79 4.43 -18.17
C VAL A 372 18.48 4.81 -18.84
N GLY A 373 17.79 5.82 -18.34
CA GLY A 373 16.45 6.21 -18.78
C GLY A 373 15.33 5.37 -18.16
N LEU A 374 14.17 6.00 -17.95
CA LEU A 374 13.02 5.37 -17.29
C LEU A 374 12.54 4.05 -17.92
N PRO A 375 12.44 3.89 -19.26
CA PRO A 375 12.00 2.62 -19.84
C PRO A 375 12.93 1.45 -19.50
N VAL A 376 14.25 1.70 -19.46
CA VAL A 376 15.24 0.67 -19.12
C VAL A 376 15.23 0.38 -17.63
N ALA A 377 15.10 1.41 -16.79
CA ALA A 377 14.97 1.22 -15.34
C ALA A 377 13.75 0.37 -14.96
N LEU A 378 12.62 0.54 -15.65
CA LEU A 378 11.41 -0.27 -15.44
C LEU A 378 11.56 -1.74 -15.83
N LEU A 379 12.60 -2.14 -16.59
CA LEU A 379 12.92 -3.55 -16.80
C LEU A 379 13.33 -4.27 -15.51
N LEU A 380 13.72 -3.53 -14.46
CA LEU A 380 13.94 -4.11 -13.13
C LEU A 380 12.66 -4.73 -12.56
N VAL A 381 11.50 -4.08 -12.79
CA VAL A 381 10.19 -4.61 -12.40
C VAL A 381 9.85 -5.87 -13.19
N VAL A 382 10.21 -5.91 -14.49
CA VAL A 382 10.07 -7.13 -15.33
C VAL A 382 10.93 -8.26 -14.77
N ALA A 383 12.20 -7.98 -14.44
CA ALA A 383 13.12 -8.95 -13.87
C ALA A 383 12.61 -9.49 -12.52
N PHE A 384 12.04 -8.64 -11.66
CA PHE A 384 11.46 -9.06 -10.39
C PHE A 384 10.19 -9.89 -10.58
N GLY A 385 9.34 -9.58 -11.57
CA GLY A 385 8.23 -10.44 -11.97
C GLY A 385 8.70 -11.85 -12.38
N LEU A 386 9.75 -11.95 -13.19
CA LEU A 386 10.36 -13.23 -13.56
C LEU A 386 10.96 -13.96 -12.34
N ALA A 387 11.63 -13.24 -11.44
CA ALA A 387 12.19 -13.81 -10.22
C ALA A 387 11.10 -14.40 -9.32
N ILE A 388 9.97 -13.70 -9.14
CA ILE A 388 8.79 -14.22 -8.45
C ILE A 388 8.29 -15.50 -9.14
N ALA A 389 8.19 -15.49 -10.47
CA ALA A 389 7.72 -16.63 -11.24
C ALA A 389 8.60 -17.88 -11.08
N VAL A 390 9.92 -17.70 -11.02
CA VAL A 390 10.87 -18.82 -10.82
C VAL A 390 10.83 -19.30 -9.37
N ALA A 391 10.85 -18.38 -8.40
CA ALA A 391 11.05 -18.70 -6.99
C ALA A 391 9.78 -19.18 -6.27
N ALA A 392 8.57 -18.88 -6.78
CA ALA A 392 7.30 -19.15 -6.10
C ALA A 392 7.14 -20.60 -5.59
N GLY A 393 7.41 -21.59 -6.44
CA GLY A 393 7.23 -23.00 -6.03
C GLY A 393 8.25 -23.48 -5.00
N ALA A 394 9.50 -23.03 -5.10
CA ALA A 394 10.55 -23.40 -4.14
C ALA A 394 10.33 -22.72 -2.78
N ALA A 395 9.87 -21.47 -2.78
CA ALA A 395 9.58 -20.73 -1.56
C ALA A 395 8.38 -21.31 -0.80
N LEU A 396 7.29 -21.65 -1.50
CA LEU A 396 6.07 -22.18 -0.89
C LEU A 396 6.17 -23.68 -0.55
N GLY A 397 6.82 -24.49 -1.40
CA GLY A 397 6.92 -25.95 -1.19
C GLY A 397 7.77 -26.40 0.01
N ARG A 398 8.55 -25.49 0.61
CA ARG A 398 9.30 -25.76 1.86
C ARG A 398 8.39 -25.77 3.11
N GLY A 399 7.17 -25.24 3.02
CA GLY A 399 6.18 -25.23 4.12
C GLY A 399 5.41 -26.54 4.27
N GLU A 400 5.01 -27.16 3.15
CA GLU A 400 4.14 -28.35 3.16
C GLU A 400 4.88 -29.62 3.60
N ARG A 401 6.17 -29.78 3.25
CA ARG A 401 6.93 -31.02 3.52
C ARG A 401 7.27 -31.28 5.00
N ARG A 402 7.05 -30.32 5.91
CA ARG A 402 7.33 -30.47 7.35
C ARG A 402 6.09 -30.44 8.25
N GLY A 403 4.90 -30.18 7.68
CA GLY A 403 3.62 -30.19 8.41
C GLY A 403 2.82 -31.49 8.25
N GLY A 404 3.40 -32.51 7.60
CA GLY A 404 2.76 -33.82 7.44
C GLY A 404 2.55 -34.48 8.80
N VAL A 405 1.29 -34.55 9.22
CA VAL A 405 0.82 -35.41 10.32
C VAL A 405 1.39 -36.82 10.10
N PRO A 406 2.03 -37.46 11.10
CA PRO A 406 2.44 -38.85 10.97
C PRO A 406 1.21 -39.68 10.65
N ALA A 407 1.27 -40.51 9.60
CA ALA A 407 0.21 -41.46 9.30
C ALA A 407 -0.11 -42.27 10.57
N PRO A 408 -1.39 -42.47 10.93
CA PRO A 408 -1.73 -43.29 12.09
C PRO A 408 -1.08 -44.65 11.90
N ALA A 409 -0.28 -45.06 12.89
CA ALA A 409 0.30 -46.39 12.94
C ALA A 409 -0.87 -47.38 12.87
N LEU A 410 -0.92 -48.16 11.79
CA LEU A 410 -1.81 -49.31 11.70
C LEU A 410 -1.34 -50.29 12.78
N SER A 411 -2.08 -50.35 13.89
CA SER A 411 -1.92 -51.40 14.89
C SER A 411 -2.37 -52.72 14.26
N SER A 412 -1.40 -53.59 14.00
CA SER A 412 -1.59 -55.02 13.72
C SER A 412 -2.12 -55.76 14.93
#